data_AF-A0A7W0UVL1-F1
#
_entry.id   AF-A0A7W0UVL1-F1
#
_cell.length_a   1.000
_cell.length_b   1.000
_cell.length_c   1.000
_cell.angle_alpha   90.00
_cell.angle_beta   90.00
_cell.angle_gamma   90.00
#
_symmetry.space_group_name_H-M   'P 1'
#
loop_
_entity.id
_entity.type
_entity.pdbx_description
1 polymer ?
#
loop_
_entity_poly.entity_id
_entity_poly.type
_entity_poly.pdbx_seq_one_letter_code
_entity_poly.pdbx_strand_id
1 'polypeptide(L)'
;MLIVKLMLIVLIFSLSGIREPRAGASRIDAPPFSSQRPAAASQTPADEDQAPEEDEVELSGKKKKFTPASSLNEAVYLSSREDRNTAAYLDQAKALLEREADVKATDAQDRTPLHWAVIGSMYAGKNLAASYVDVTELLIAGGADVNAEDVYGNTPLDYQEMSSAQEMLELLLEADAHYGTGQNEFARLGELLRNVSTAAKAGDITQVRAVLAADLPLSTTLPVKLMTAVASNRTRAGDTVEAVVAAPVVVDDRVVIAPWTKIEGTVLYASKSPNRFERSQLVLDFANLINPDGTRTRLALRVTDVDNARESVELNRIIGVSYPNNALNQKKVSWGRRLAGMAFPAFGYAMEAATIVYQKKFNREIRFDPGTDMTLEVRIPARLNVPPDVKGWPRFTPSSELVKLVNSQPQRVGTAKGEPVDVTNVMLIGPREKVEAAFREAGWADAINLGARSGLKTFTAIVFKQGYDQAPFSNLYLSGRAPDITLQKQLNTFAKRHHIRIWKVGVYEGQEVWVGAATHDIGMGIDRKGAKPHWYHTVNTHVDSEREKIMNDLLFTGKVKDYCLVERPQMPKRNLTPAQNSRDTDGRMLVLRAI
;
A
#
# COMPACT_ATOMS: atom_id res chain seq x y z
N MET A 1 -42.90 -39.28 10.49
CA MET A 1 -42.41 -40.52 11.13
C MET A 1 -43.37 -41.66 10.81
N LEU A 2 -43.42 -42.10 9.54
CA LEU A 2 -44.05 -43.36 9.09
C LEU A 2 -43.73 -43.62 7.60
N ILE A 3 -42.48 -43.45 7.19
CA ILE A 3 -41.95 -44.02 5.92
C ILE A 3 -40.56 -44.57 6.23
N VAL A 4 -40.49 -45.36 7.31
CA VAL A 4 -39.38 -46.24 7.67
C VAL A 4 -40.04 -47.59 7.90
N LYS A 5 -40.15 -48.37 6.83
CA LYS A 5 -40.39 -49.83 6.75
C LYS A 5 -41.05 -50.13 5.40
N LEU A 6 -40.24 -50.21 4.34
CA LEU A 6 -40.41 -51.25 3.33
C LEU A 6 -39.13 -51.37 2.51
N MET A 7 -38.64 -52.60 2.41
CA MET A 7 -37.64 -53.09 1.44
C MET A 7 -36.16 -52.86 1.74
N LEU A 8 -35.73 -53.52 2.82
CA LEU A 8 -34.49 -54.27 2.85
C LEU A 8 -34.79 -55.71 2.43
N ILE A 9 -34.60 -56.11 1.16
CA ILE A 9 -34.58 -57.52 0.74
C ILE A 9 -33.60 -57.73 -0.43
N VAL A 10 -32.65 -58.64 -0.19
CA VAL A 10 -31.68 -59.33 -1.07
C VAL A 10 -30.35 -58.63 -1.39
N LEU A 11 -29.40 -58.94 -0.52
CA LEU A 11 -27.96 -59.03 -0.73
C LEU A 11 -27.62 -60.45 -1.26
N ILE A 12 -26.60 -60.56 -2.13
CA ILE A 12 -25.72 -61.74 -2.40
C ILE A 12 -26.28 -62.88 -3.30
N PHE A 13 -25.65 -63.12 -4.47
CA PHE A 13 -24.93 -64.37 -4.83
C PHE A 13 -24.28 -64.36 -6.24
N SER A 14 -22.98 -64.68 -6.27
CA SER A 14 -22.19 -65.48 -7.25
C SER A 14 -22.02 -65.11 -8.75
N LEU A 15 -20.78 -64.72 -9.07
CA LEU A 15 -19.86 -65.18 -10.14
C LEU A 15 -20.32 -66.25 -11.18
N SER A 16 -19.94 -66.01 -12.45
CA SER A 16 -19.14 -66.89 -13.37
C SER A 16 -19.72 -67.00 -14.79
N GLY A 17 -18.91 -66.75 -15.83
CA GLY A 17 -19.24 -67.18 -17.21
C GLY A 17 -18.49 -66.47 -18.33
N ILE A 18 -17.28 -66.92 -18.63
CA ILE A 18 -16.37 -66.47 -19.70
C ILE A 18 -16.80 -67.02 -21.07
N ARG A 19 -16.74 -66.20 -22.14
CA ARG A 19 -16.16 -66.54 -23.47
C ARG A 19 -16.18 -65.36 -24.47
N GLU A 20 -15.00 -64.89 -24.86
CA GLU A 20 -14.71 -64.27 -26.18
C GLU A 20 -14.49 -65.39 -27.25
N PRO A 21 -14.12 -65.16 -28.55
CA PRO A 21 -13.79 -63.93 -29.31
C PRO A 21 -14.32 -63.87 -30.78
N ARG A 22 -14.12 -62.73 -31.49
CA ARG A 22 -13.29 -62.61 -32.73
C ARG A 22 -13.50 -61.29 -33.52
N ALA A 23 -12.41 -60.50 -33.53
CA ALA A 23 -11.71 -59.83 -34.63
C ALA A 23 -12.43 -59.29 -35.90
N GLY A 24 -12.10 -58.04 -36.25
CA GLY A 24 -12.17 -57.46 -37.60
C GLY A 24 -11.54 -56.06 -37.65
N ALA A 25 -10.50 -55.90 -38.46
CA ALA A 25 -9.51 -54.82 -38.43
C ALA A 25 -9.91 -53.48 -39.09
N SER A 26 -9.27 -52.37 -38.70
CA SER A 26 -8.24 -51.69 -39.52
C SER A 26 -7.72 -50.39 -38.85
N ARG A 27 -6.42 -50.17 -39.02
CA ARG A 27 -5.61 -49.05 -38.48
C ARG A 27 -5.64 -47.86 -39.43
N ILE A 28 -5.66 -46.64 -38.88
CA ILE A 28 -4.93 -45.49 -39.42
C ILE A 28 -4.28 -44.76 -38.24
N ASP A 29 -2.96 -44.59 -38.33
CA ASP A 29 -2.08 -44.05 -37.29
C ASP A 29 -2.08 -42.51 -37.26
N ALA A 30 -2.04 -41.94 -36.05
CA ALA A 30 -1.48 -40.61 -35.77
C ALA A 30 -0.81 -40.63 -34.37
N PRO A 31 0.38 -40.02 -34.20
CA PRO A 31 1.27 -40.28 -33.05
C PRO A 31 0.87 -39.53 -31.76
N PRO A 32 1.43 -39.96 -30.60
CA PRO A 32 0.73 -39.90 -29.32
C PRO A 32 1.20 -38.76 -28.42
N PHE A 33 0.28 -38.21 -27.61
CA PHE A 33 0.62 -37.73 -26.26
C PHE A 33 -0.51 -38.12 -25.31
N SER A 34 -0.30 -39.23 -24.58
CA SER A 34 -1.24 -39.74 -23.59
C SER A 34 -0.93 -39.20 -22.20
N SER A 35 -1.99 -38.70 -21.59
CA SER A 35 -2.18 -38.42 -20.18
C SER A 35 -2.26 -39.68 -19.30
N GLN A 36 -1.68 -39.58 -18.10
CA GLN A 36 -2.22 -40.00 -16.79
C GLN A 36 -2.25 -41.49 -16.35
N ARG A 37 -1.53 -41.70 -15.20
CA ARG A 37 -1.92 -42.34 -13.92
C ARG A 37 -2.16 -43.87 -13.83
N PRO A 38 -1.76 -44.47 -12.70
CA PRO A 38 -2.55 -45.52 -12.03
C PRO A 38 -2.99 -45.13 -10.61
N ALA A 39 -3.96 -45.90 -10.08
CA ALA A 39 -4.88 -45.58 -8.99
C ALA A 39 -4.69 -46.40 -7.69
N ALA A 40 -5.10 -45.78 -6.55
CA ALA A 40 -5.94 -46.29 -5.42
C ALA A 40 -5.55 -47.57 -4.64
N ALA A 41 -5.78 -47.77 -3.33
CA ALA A 41 -6.33 -47.02 -2.18
C ALA A 41 -6.12 -47.88 -0.89
N SER A 42 -6.04 -47.29 0.31
CA SER A 42 -6.74 -47.78 1.54
C SER A 42 -6.45 -46.97 2.84
N GLN A 43 -7.55 -46.52 3.47
CA GLN A 43 -7.90 -46.48 4.91
C GLN A 43 -7.12 -45.61 5.95
N THR A 44 -7.85 -44.64 6.53
CA THR A 44 -7.67 -43.85 7.78
C THR A 44 -7.80 -44.68 9.08
N PRO A 45 -7.62 -44.16 10.34
CA PRO A 45 -7.23 -42.81 10.84
C PRO A 45 -6.17 -42.78 12.00
N ALA A 46 -5.56 -41.63 12.29
CA ALA A 46 -5.26 -41.16 13.67
C ALA A 46 -4.65 -39.74 13.66
N ASP A 47 -5.02 -38.96 14.66
CA ASP A 47 -4.63 -37.57 14.96
C ASP A 47 -3.12 -37.36 15.09
N GLU A 48 -2.60 -36.25 14.55
CA GLU A 48 -1.61 -35.37 15.20
C GLU A 48 -1.41 -34.08 14.37
N ASP A 49 -1.40 -32.94 15.06
CA ASP A 49 -1.21 -31.59 14.51
C ASP A 49 0.14 -31.46 13.77
N GLN A 50 0.10 -31.37 12.43
CA GLN A 50 1.22 -30.88 11.63
C GLN A 50 0.77 -29.73 10.72
N ALA A 51 1.46 -28.59 10.88
CA ALA A 51 1.40 -27.46 9.97
C ALA A 51 1.77 -27.92 8.54
N PRO A 52 1.24 -27.31 7.46
CA PRO A 52 1.57 -27.75 6.12
C PRO A 52 3.07 -27.60 5.87
N GLU A 53 3.72 -28.71 5.52
CA GLU A 53 5.10 -28.75 5.01
C GLU A 53 5.23 -27.75 3.86
N GLU A 54 6.10 -26.76 4.07
CA GLU A 54 6.70 -26.00 2.98
C GLU A 54 7.54 -26.99 2.16
N ASP A 55 7.51 -26.87 0.83
CA ASP A 55 8.41 -27.62 -0.05
C ASP A 55 9.87 -27.36 0.39
N GLU A 56 10.43 -28.24 1.23
CA GLU A 56 11.86 -28.27 1.51
C GLU A 56 12.55 -28.68 0.20
N VAL A 57 12.99 -27.66 -0.53
CA VAL A 57 14.06 -27.83 -1.51
C VAL A 57 15.26 -28.36 -0.75
N GLU A 58 15.59 -29.61 -1.03
CA GLU A 58 16.76 -30.31 -0.53
C GLU A 58 18.04 -29.51 -0.85
N LEU A 59 18.52 -28.73 0.12
CA LEU A 59 19.78 -27.98 0.02
C LEU A 59 20.92 -28.80 0.61
N SER A 60 21.41 -29.76 -0.17
CA SER A 60 22.84 -30.09 -0.13
C SER A 60 23.62 -28.83 -0.54
N GLY A 61 24.08 -28.05 0.44
CA GLY A 61 24.69 -26.74 0.21
C GLY A 61 25.81 -26.43 1.20
N LYS A 62 27.05 -26.48 0.70
CA LYS A 62 28.33 -26.11 1.33
C LYS A 62 28.22 -25.05 2.44
N LYS A 63 28.88 -25.27 3.58
CA LYS A 63 29.16 -24.24 4.60
C LYS A 63 29.60 -22.95 3.89
N LYS A 64 28.78 -21.88 3.95
CA LYS A 64 29.17 -20.56 3.43
C LYS A 64 30.49 -20.16 4.09
N LYS A 65 31.46 -19.69 3.31
CA LYS A 65 32.72 -19.17 3.84
C LYS A 65 32.40 -17.90 4.65
N PHE A 66 32.59 -17.99 5.95
CA PHE A 66 32.62 -16.84 6.84
C PHE A 66 33.81 -15.96 6.46
N THR A 67 33.56 -14.67 6.22
CA THR A 67 34.61 -13.67 5.94
C THR A 67 34.65 -12.72 7.14
N PRO A 68 35.81 -12.56 7.82
CA PRO A 68 35.94 -11.62 8.93
C PRO A 68 35.65 -10.19 8.49
N ALA A 69 35.05 -9.39 9.39
CA ALA A 69 34.86 -7.96 9.17
C ALA A 69 36.21 -7.24 9.16
N SER A 70 36.33 -6.20 8.33
CA SER A 70 37.56 -5.42 8.16
C SER A 70 37.67 -4.23 9.11
N SER A 71 36.55 -3.80 9.71
CA SER A 71 36.49 -2.68 10.65
C SER A 71 35.46 -2.93 11.76
N LEU A 72 35.52 -2.13 12.83
CA LEU A 72 34.57 -2.17 13.95
C LEU A 72 33.14 -1.89 13.47
N ASN A 73 32.95 -0.82 12.69
CA ASN A 73 31.62 -0.46 12.20
C ASN A 73 31.02 -1.55 11.31
N GLU A 74 31.84 -2.15 10.43
CA GLU A 74 31.41 -3.28 9.61
C GLU A 74 31.05 -4.52 10.45
N ALA A 75 31.81 -4.83 11.50
CA ALA A 75 31.51 -5.96 12.38
C ALA A 75 30.14 -5.80 13.06
N VAL A 76 29.87 -4.63 13.65
CA VAL A 76 28.59 -4.36 14.31
C VAL A 76 27.44 -4.26 13.30
N TYR A 77 27.67 -3.67 12.12
CA TYR A 77 26.70 -3.69 11.03
C TYR A 77 26.35 -5.14 10.65
N LEU A 78 27.33 -6.00 10.37
CA LEU A 78 27.11 -7.39 9.97
C LEU A 78 26.43 -8.19 11.09
N SER A 79 26.70 -7.91 12.37
CA SER A 79 25.98 -8.56 13.47
C SER A 79 24.48 -8.26 13.43
N SER A 80 24.09 -7.05 13.03
CA SER A 80 22.69 -6.63 12.89
C SER A 80 21.99 -7.19 11.63
N ARG A 81 22.76 -7.66 10.63
CA ARG A 81 22.24 -8.11 9.32
C ARG A 81 22.31 -9.62 9.09
N GLU A 82 23.31 -10.30 9.63
CA GLU A 82 23.54 -11.73 9.40
C GLU A 82 23.12 -12.62 10.59
N ASP A 83 21.84 -12.99 10.65
CA ASP A 83 21.26 -13.77 11.76
C ASP A 83 22.03 -15.05 12.14
N ARG A 84 22.71 -15.68 11.16
CA ARG A 84 23.44 -16.93 11.39
C ARG A 84 24.80 -16.73 12.07
N ASN A 85 25.40 -15.55 11.92
CA ASN A 85 26.77 -15.26 12.34
C ASN A 85 26.83 -14.11 13.37
N THR A 86 25.68 -13.63 13.86
CA THR A 86 25.60 -12.48 14.79
C THR A 86 26.57 -12.59 15.96
N ALA A 87 26.63 -13.72 16.65
CA ALA A 87 27.55 -13.93 17.78
C ALA A 87 29.03 -13.75 17.36
N ALA A 88 29.42 -14.34 16.23
CA ALA A 88 30.80 -14.26 15.74
C ALA A 88 31.22 -12.83 15.36
N TYR A 89 30.29 -12.03 14.83
CA TYR A 89 30.56 -10.61 14.55
C TYR A 89 30.58 -9.75 15.82
N LEU A 90 29.76 -10.06 16.82
CA LEU A 90 29.83 -9.39 18.13
C LEU A 90 31.17 -9.71 18.82
N ASP A 91 31.64 -10.95 18.75
CA ASP A 91 32.95 -11.34 19.28
C ASP A 91 34.09 -10.61 18.55
N GLN A 92 33.99 -10.43 17.23
CA GLN A 92 34.93 -9.62 16.47
C GLN A 92 34.88 -8.14 16.88
N ALA A 93 33.68 -7.58 17.06
CA ALA A 93 33.53 -6.20 17.52
C ALA A 93 34.18 -6.01 18.91
N LYS A 94 33.94 -6.93 19.86
CA LYS A 94 34.58 -6.92 21.18
C LYS A 94 36.11 -6.99 21.08
N ALA A 95 36.65 -7.91 20.27
CA ALA A 95 38.10 -8.02 20.08
C ALA A 95 38.73 -6.80 19.38
N LEU A 96 37.98 -6.09 18.52
CA LEU A 96 38.42 -4.83 17.91
C LEU A 96 38.41 -3.69 18.93
N LEU A 97 37.40 -3.62 19.80
CA LEU A 97 37.31 -2.64 20.89
C LEU A 97 38.45 -2.80 21.90
N GLU A 98 38.82 -4.03 22.25
CA GLU A 98 39.99 -4.33 23.09
C GLU A 98 41.32 -3.84 22.49
N ARG A 99 41.36 -3.59 21.18
CA ARG A 99 42.51 -3.07 20.45
C ARG A 99 42.39 -1.58 20.13
N GLU A 100 41.51 -0.87 20.85
CA GLU A 100 41.28 0.57 20.69
C GLU A 100 40.86 0.95 19.26
N ALA A 101 40.06 0.10 18.60
CA ALA A 101 39.50 0.43 17.29
C ALA A 101 38.66 1.73 17.34
N ASP A 102 38.64 2.47 16.23
CA ASP A 102 37.94 3.75 16.13
C ASP A 102 36.42 3.57 16.30
N VAL A 103 35.92 3.99 17.46
CA VAL A 103 34.49 3.96 17.82
C VAL A 103 33.67 5.04 17.12
N LYS A 104 34.32 6.02 16.46
CA LYS A 104 33.68 7.14 15.76
C LYS A 104 33.60 6.92 14.25
N ALA A 105 34.11 5.79 13.75
CA ALA A 105 33.99 5.44 12.34
C ALA A 105 32.53 5.44 11.90
N THR A 106 32.24 5.92 10.69
CA THR A 106 30.88 5.96 10.14
C THR A 106 30.76 5.21 8.82
N ASP A 107 29.52 4.85 8.47
CA ASP A 107 29.19 4.36 7.14
C ASP A 107 28.74 5.52 6.21
N ALA A 108 28.25 5.18 5.01
CA ALA A 108 27.80 6.17 4.03
C ALA A 108 26.52 6.95 4.45
N GLN A 109 25.88 6.55 5.54
CA GLN A 109 24.75 7.25 6.15
C GLN A 109 25.15 7.96 7.44
N ASP A 110 26.45 8.13 7.71
CA ASP A 110 27.00 8.69 8.93
C ASP A 110 26.67 7.89 10.20
N ARG A 111 26.32 6.60 10.06
CA ARG A 111 26.02 5.77 11.23
C ARG A 111 27.27 5.17 11.83
N THR A 112 27.38 5.36 13.14
CA THR A 112 28.46 4.86 13.99
C THR A 112 28.23 3.39 14.38
N PRO A 113 29.25 2.68 14.92
CA PRO A 113 29.06 1.37 15.51
C PRO A 113 27.95 1.35 16.57
N LEU A 114 27.78 2.44 17.32
CA LEU A 114 26.73 2.56 18.33
C LEU A 114 25.33 2.51 17.72
N HIS A 115 25.09 3.16 16.57
CA HIS A 115 23.82 3.03 15.85
C HIS A 115 23.53 1.57 15.52
N TRP A 116 24.52 0.84 14.97
CA TRP A 116 24.33 -0.54 14.55
C TRP A 116 24.20 -1.51 15.74
N ALA A 117 24.86 -1.25 16.87
CA ALA A 117 24.70 -2.06 18.08
C ALA A 117 23.27 -1.96 18.61
N VAL A 118 22.76 -0.72 18.66
CA VAL A 118 21.40 -0.44 19.09
C VAL A 118 20.36 -1.03 18.12
N ILE A 119 20.52 -0.84 16.81
CA ILE A 119 19.67 -1.46 15.77
C ILE A 119 19.67 -3.00 15.90
N GLY A 120 20.85 -3.61 16.06
CA GLY A 120 20.98 -5.06 16.16
C GLY A 120 20.28 -5.64 17.40
N SER A 121 20.32 -4.93 18.52
CA SER A 121 19.67 -5.33 19.77
C SER A 121 18.14 -5.48 19.65
N MET A 122 17.49 -4.68 18.80
CA MET A 122 16.04 -4.71 18.60
C MET A 122 15.53 -6.05 18.06
N TYR A 123 16.40 -6.74 17.31
CA TYR A 123 16.11 -7.99 16.63
C TYR A 123 16.77 -9.19 17.32
N ALA A 124 17.54 -8.95 18.38
CA ALA A 124 18.26 -9.97 19.09
C ALA A 124 17.31 -10.86 19.90
N GLY A 125 17.54 -12.18 19.84
CA GLY A 125 16.96 -13.08 20.82
C GLY A 125 17.55 -12.83 22.22
N LYS A 126 16.88 -13.31 23.28
CA LYS A 126 17.28 -13.09 24.68
C LYS A 126 18.77 -13.28 24.95
N ASN A 127 19.39 -14.30 24.36
CA ASN A 127 20.80 -14.62 24.58
C ASN A 127 21.76 -13.60 23.93
N LEU A 128 21.36 -12.97 22.83
CA LEU A 128 22.19 -12.01 22.09
C LEU A 128 21.96 -10.57 22.57
N ALA A 129 20.83 -10.28 23.20
CA ALA A 129 20.52 -8.96 23.74
C ALA A 129 21.61 -8.48 24.71
N ALA A 130 22.02 -9.33 25.66
CA ALA A 130 23.12 -9.03 26.59
C ALA A 130 24.44 -8.75 25.86
N SER A 131 24.76 -9.49 24.79
CA SER A 131 25.99 -9.26 24.02
C SER A 131 25.98 -7.93 23.27
N TYR A 132 24.81 -7.44 22.84
CA TYR A 132 24.69 -6.10 22.28
C TYR A 132 24.86 -5.02 23.36
N VAL A 133 24.31 -5.23 24.56
CA VAL A 133 24.52 -4.34 25.72
C VAL A 133 26.01 -4.24 26.05
N ASP A 134 26.73 -5.37 26.17
CA ASP A 134 28.18 -5.37 26.41
C ASP A 134 28.95 -4.56 25.35
N VAL A 135 28.62 -4.74 24.07
CA VAL A 135 29.26 -3.99 22.97
C VAL A 135 28.94 -2.50 23.08
N THR A 136 27.71 -2.13 23.43
CA THR A 136 27.31 -0.75 23.66
C THR A 136 28.06 -0.12 24.83
N GLU A 137 28.19 -0.82 25.96
CA GLU A 137 28.97 -0.34 27.11
C GLU A 137 30.43 -0.07 26.74
N LEU A 138 31.06 -0.99 26.01
CA LEU A 138 32.43 -0.84 25.53
C LEU A 138 32.57 0.33 24.55
N LEU A 139 31.59 0.55 23.67
CA LEU A 139 31.57 1.69 22.75
C LEU A 139 31.49 3.02 23.52
N ILE A 140 30.59 3.12 24.50
CA ILE A 140 30.43 4.31 25.34
C ILE A 140 31.70 4.57 26.16
N ALA A 141 32.25 3.53 26.80
CA ALA A 141 33.52 3.62 27.54
C ALA A 141 34.70 4.01 26.64
N GLY A 142 34.67 3.60 25.36
CA GLY A 142 35.62 3.99 24.32
C GLY A 142 35.43 5.42 23.79
N GLY A 143 34.43 6.16 24.27
CA GLY A 143 34.16 7.54 23.86
C GLY A 143 33.35 7.68 22.58
N ALA A 144 32.50 6.69 22.26
CA ALA A 144 31.48 6.85 21.23
C ALA A 144 30.54 8.00 21.60
N ASP A 145 30.20 8.84 20.62
CA ASP A 145 29.20 9.88 20.82
C ASP A 145 27.80 9.25 20.81
N VAL A 146 27.18 9.21 21.98
CA VAL A 146 25.83 8.66 22.21
C VAL A 146 24.73 9.42 21.48
N ASN A 147 25.00 10.67 21.10
CA ASN A 147 24.08 11.58 20.44
C ASN A 147 24.53 11.89 19.00
N ALA A 148 25.44 11.09 18.44
CA ALA A 148 25.82 11.21 17.03
C ALA A 148 24.57 11.07 16.16
N GLU A 149 24.37 12.02 15.24
CA GLU A 149 23.27 11.97 14.28
C GLU A 149 23.73 11.37 12.96
N ASP A 150 22.91 10.50 12.40
CA ASP A 150 23.05 10.02 11.03
C ASP A 150 22.59 11.07 9.99
N VAL A 151 22.70 10.76 8.69
CA VAL A 151 22.31 11.70 7.61
C VAL A 151 20.83 12.13 7.67
N TYR A 152 19.97 11.36 8.33
CA TYR A 152 18.54 11.66 8.52
C TYR A 152 18.28 12.46 9.81
N GLY A 153 19.32 12.66 10.63
CA GLY A 153 19.22 13.33 11.92
C GLY A 153 18.80 12.39 13.04
N ASN A 154 18.90 11.07 12.82
CA ASN A 154 18.55 10.08 13.83
C ASN A 154 19.77 9.75 14.69
N THR A 155 19.62 9.74 16.01
CA THR A 155 20.59 9.23 16.98
C THR A 155 20.39 7.74 17.21
N PRO A 156 21.31 7.05 17.92
CA PRO A 156 21.07 5.68 18.34
C PRO A 156 19.75 5.51 19.11
N LEU A 157 19.38 6.47 19.98
CA LEU A 157 18.13 6.42 20.74
C LEU A 157 16.88 6.42 19.85
N ASP A 158 16.89 7.13 18.72
CA ASP A 158 15.75 7.20 17.79
C ASP A 158 15.39 5.80 17.24
N TYR A 159 16.35 4.88 17.16
CA TYR A 159 16.11 3.51 16.76
C TYR A 159 15.52 2.63 17.88
N GLN A 160 15.49 3.05 19.15
CA GLN A 160 14.94 2.24 20.25
C GLN A 160 13.44 2.42 20.51
N GLU A 161 12.78 3.43 19.92
CA GLU A 161 11.41 3.82 20.30
C GLU A 161 10.40 2.65 20.29
N MET A 162 10.59 1.68 19.38
CA MET A 162 9.71 0.52 19.19
C MET A 162 10.34 -0.81 19.65
N SER A 163 11.51 -0.76 20.28
CA SER A 163 12.27 -1.90 20.77
C SER A 163 11.68 -2.46 22.07
N SER A 164 11.85 -3.76 22.30
CA SER A 164 11.57 -4.39 23.60
C SER A 164 12.82 -4.54 24.48
N ALA A 165 13.99 -4.10 23.99
CA ALA A 165 15.27 -4.18 24.68
C ALA A 165 15.40 -3.07 25.75
N GLN A 166 14.65 -3.21 26.85
CA GLN A 166 14.58 -2.23 27.92
C GLN A 166 15.95 -1.88 28.54
N GLU A 167 16.82 -2.88 28.71
CA GLU A 167 18.18 -2.69 29.24
C GLU A 167 19.04 -1.80 28.33
N MET A 168 18.90 -1.92 26.99
CA MET A 168 19.58 -1.05 26.04
C MET A 168 19.07 0.39 26.14
N LEU A 169 17.75 0.57 26.30
CA LEU A 169 17.14 1.88 26.49
C LEU A 169 17.65 2.54 27.78
N GLU A 170 17.67 1.81 28.89
CA GLU A 170 18.16 2.29 30.19
C GLU A 170 19.63 2.71 30.09
N LEU A 171 20.50 1.88 29.51
CA LEU A 171 21.91 2.20 29.29
C LEU A 171 22.11 3.49 28.48
N LEU A 172 21.36 3.69 27.40
CA LEU A 172 21.46 4.91 26.60
C LEU A 172 21.01 6.14 27.39
N LEU A 173 19.92 6.05 28.15
CA LEU A 173 19.41 7.16 28.96
C LEU A 173 20.36 7.51 30.12
N GLU A 174 20.97 6.51 30.76
CA GLU A 174 22.02 6.72 31.77
C GLU A 174 23.27 7.38 31.20
N ALA A 175 23.54 7.17 29.91
CA ALA A 175 24.60 7.83 29.18
C ALA A 175 24.20 9.21 28.60
N ASP A 176 23.09 9.80 29.06
CA ASP A 176 22.56 11.10 28.58
C ASP A 176 22.19 11.13 27.09
N ALA A 177 21.72 10.00 26.53
CA ALA A 177 21.20 9.97 25.17
C ALA A 177 19.88 10.75 25.03
N HIS A 178 19.71 11.44 23.90
CA HIS A 178 18.48 12.16 23.54
C HIS A 178 18.06 11.88 22.10
N TYR A 179 16.77 12.09 21.82
CA TYR A 179 16.23 11.99 20.46
C TYR A 179 16.91 13.02 19.56
N GLY A 180 17.31 12.57 18.38
CA GLY A 180 17.99 13.38 17.38
C GLY A 180 17.08 14.42 16.77
N THR A 181 17.67 15.32 15.98
CA THR A 181 16.89 16.35 15.31
C THR A 181 15.82 15.75 14.40
N GLY A 182 16.03 14.56 13.82
CA GLY A 182 15.06 13.85 12.98
C GLY A 182 13.72 13.60 13.68
N GLN A 183 13.72 13.20 14.96
CA GLN A 183 12.53 12.80 15.71
C GLN A 183 12.13 13.76 16.84
N ASN A 184 12.97 14.71 17.22
CA ASN A 184 12.71 15.60 18.36
C ASN A 184 11.83 16.80 18.01
N GLU A 185 10.55 16.53 17.69
CA GLU A 185 9.55 17.55 17.37
C GLU A 185 9.42 18.61 18.47
N PHE A 186 9.47 18.18 19.73
CA PHE A 186 9.28 19.05 20.88
C PHE A 186 10.44 20.03 21.06
N ALA A 187 11.69 19.59 20.94
CA ALA A 187 12.85 20.48 21.07
C ALA A 187 12.86 21.54 19.96
N ARG A 188 12.61 21.12 18.71
CA ARG A 188 12.53 22.02 17.55
C ARG A 188 11.36 23.01 17.66
N LEU A 189 10.19 22.56 18.13
CA LEU A 189 9.07 23.47 18.43
C LEU A 189 9.42 24.44 19.57
N GLY A 190 10.08 23.95 20.61
CA GLY A 190 10.55 24.77 21.72
C GLY A 190 11.53 25.86 21.27
N GLU A 191 12.43 25.54 20.35
CA GLU A 191 13.34 26.51 19.72
C GLU A 191 12.58 27.57 18.92
N LEU A 192 11.65 27.15 18.06
CA LEU A 192 10.78 28.06 17.32
C LEU A 192 10.05 29.03 18.27
N LEU A 193 9.42 28.50 19.34
CA LEU A 193 8.69 29.30 20.33
C LEU A 193 9.62 30.26 21.11
N ARG A 194 10.84 29.84 21.44
CA ARG A 194 11.84 30.73 22.07
C ARG A 194 12.23 31.87 21.13
N ASN A 195 12.44 31.59 19.85
CA ASN A 195 12.80 32.60 18.85
C ASN A 195 11.65 33.61 18.67
N VAL A 196 10.41 33.14 18.59
CA VAL A 196 9.21 33.99 18.55
C VAL A 196 9.10 34.84 19.81
N SER A 197 9.25 34.24 21.00
CA SER A 197 9.14 34.95 22.27
C SER A 197 10.19 36.05 22.42
N THR A 198 11.44 35.77 22.03
CA THR A 198 12.53 36.75 22.06
C THR A 198 12.24 37.94 21.15
N ALA A 199 11.84 37.69 19.90
CA ALA A 199 11.48 38.74 18.96
C ALA A 199 10.27 39.58 19.45
N ALA A 200 9.25 38.91 19.99
CA ALA A 200 8.06 39.58 20.53
C ALA A 200 8.38 40.46 21.75
N LYS A 201 9.25 40.00 22.67
CA LYS A 201 9.71 40.79 23.83
C LYS A 201 10.50 42.03 23.41
N ALA A 202 11.23 41.96 22.30
CA ALA A 202 11.93 43.11 21.72
C ALA A 202 11.00 44.10 20.99
N GLY A 203 9.71 43.76 20.80
CA GLY A 203 8.77 44.56 20.01
C GLY A 203 9.03 44.51 18.50
N ASP A 204 9.89 43.60 18.03
CA ASP A 204 10.25 43.48 16.61
C ASP A 204 9.25 42.58 15.87
N ILE A 205 8.14 43.19 15.44
CA ILE A 205 7.10 42.50 14.68
C ILE A 205 7.61 41.96 13.34
N THR A 206 8.64 42.57 12.76
CA THR A 206 9.24 42.10 11.49
C THR A 206 9.97 40.80 11.71
N GLN A 207 10.74 40.70 12.79
CA GLN A 207 11.43 39.47 13.18
C GLN A 207 10.45 38.37 13.60
N VAL A 208 9.36 38.70 14.32
CA VAL A 208 8.30 37.72 14.63
C VAL A 208 7.71 37.13 13.35
N ARG A 209 7.36 37.99 12.36
CA ARG A 209 6.84 37.53 11.07
C ARG A 209 7.87 36.70 10.31
N ALA A 210 9.14 37.07 10.37
CA ALA A 210 10.21 36.28 9.76
C ALA A 210 10.32 34.90 10.41
N VAL A 211 10.39 34.79 11.74
CA VAL A 211 10.50 33.50 12.43
C VAL A 211 9.31 32.57 12.13
N LEU A 212 8.11 33.13 12.02
CA LEU A 212 6.89 32.37 11.69
C LEU A 212 6.72 32.08 10.20
N ALA A 213 7.45 32.76 9.31
CA ALA A 213 7.36 32.53 7.89
C ALA A 213 8.00 31.17 7.54
N ALA A 214 7.18 30.28 7.00
CA ALA A 214 7.56 28.95 6.54
C ALA A 214 6.98 28.71 5.15
N ASP A 215 7.79 28.13 4.26
CA ASP A 215 7.32 27.69 2.94
C ASP A 215 6.50 26.40 3.05
N LEU A 216 6.76 25.60 4.10
CA LEU A 216 5.97 24.45 4.50
C LEU A 216 5.41 24.67 5.90
N PRO A 217 4.18 25.18 6.03
CA PRO A 217 3.48 25.27 7.31
C PRO A 217 3.23 23.91 7.94
N LEU A 218 2.94 23.92 9.25
CA LEU A 218 2.50 22.74 9.99
C LEU A 218 1.28 22.09 9.31
N SER A 219 1.24 20.76 9.31
CA SER A 219 0.16 19.96 8.71
C SER A 219 0.01 20.09 7.20
N THR A 220 0.96 20.74 6.51
CA THR A 220 1.07 20.62 5.05
C THR A 220 1.27 19.16 4.69
N THR A 221 0.49 18.66 3.72
CA THR A 221 0.57 17.29 3.25
C THR A 221 1.43 17.19 2.00
N LEU A 222 2.25 16.15 1.93
CA LEU A 222 3.07 15.81 0.77
C LEU A 222 2.60 14.45 0.24
N PRO A 223 1.89 14.42 -0.90
CA PRO A 223 1.63 13.15 -1.57
C PRO A 223 2.94 12.64 -2.17
N VAL A 224 3.32 11.43 -1.83
CA VAL A 224 4.57 10.81 -2.29
C VAL A 224 4.31 9.43 -2.89
N LYS A 225 5.18 9.04 -3.80
CA LYS A 225 5.22 7.70 -4.39
C LYS A 225 6.52 7.03 -3.97
N LEU A 226 6.40 5.89 -3.30
CA LEU A 226 7.53 5.12 -2.81
C LEU A 226 8.34 4.56 -3.99
N MET A 227 9.66 4.64 -3.93
CA MET A 227 10.59 4.11 -4.95
C MET A 227 11.29 2.84 -4.49
N THR A 228 11.46 2.67 -3.17
CA THR A 228 12.08 1.49 -2.56
C THR A 228 11.02 0.50 -2.11
N ALA A 229 11.14 -0.78 -2.44
CA ALA A 229 10.26 -1.81 -1.88
C ALA A 229 10.50 -1.95 -0.37
N VAL A 230 9.42 -1.96 0.43
CA VAL A 230 9.52 -2.16 1.88
C VAL A 230 8.56 -3.26 2.34
N ALA A 231 9.01 -4.09 3.28
CA ALA A 231 8.20 -5.17 3.83
C ALA A 231 8.53 -5.43 5.30
N SER A 232 7.50 -5.63 6.12
CA SER A 232 7.64 -5.82 7.58
C SER A 232 8.48 -7.04 7.98
N ASN A 233 8.66 -8.00 7.07
CA ASN A 233 9.38 -9.25 7.31
C ASN A 233 10.72 -9.38 6.57
N ARG A 234 11.12 -8.37 5.80
CA ARG A 234 12.39 -8.38 5.04
C ARG A 234 13.23 -7.15 5.28
N THR A 235 12.58 -6.01 5.47
CA THR A 235 13.23 -4.74 5.79
C THR A 235 13.56 -4.71 7.29
N ARG A 236 14.64 -4.03 7.67
CA ARG A 236 15.06 -3.80 9.06
C ARG A 236 15.30 -2.33 9.32
N ALA A 237 15.33 -1.96 10.60
CA ALA A 237 15.79 -0.64 11.02
C ALA A 237 17.17 -0.30 10.41
N GLY A 238 17.30 0.94 9.97
CA GLY A 238 18.45 1.43 9.22
C GLY A 238 18.38 1.21 7.70
N ASP A 239 17.43 0.44 7.16
CA ASP A 239 17.30 0.35 5.69
C ASP A 239 16.92 1.70 5.09
N THR A 240 17.60 2.09 4.01
CA THR A 240 17.31 3.34 3.29
C THR A 240 15.97 3.23 2.56
N VAL A 241 15.16 4.28 2.60
CA VAL A 241 13.92 4.37 1.81
C VAL A 241 13.93 5.63 0.96
N GLU A 242 13.45 5.50 -0.27
CA GLU A 242 13.33 6.62 -1.19
C GLU A 242 11.90 6.76 -1.65
N ALA A 243 11.46 8.01 -1.80
CA ALA A 243 10.19 8.37 -2.39
C ALA A 243 10.36 9.60 -3.29
N VAL A 244 9.37 9.86 -4.13
CA VAL A 244 9.28 11.08 -4.93
C VAL A 244 7.93 11.75 -4.70
N VAL A 245 7.92 13.08 -4.72
CA VAL A 245 6.68 13.86 -4.60
C VAL A 245 5.77 13.54 -5.79
N ALA A 246 4.60 12.96 -5.51
CA ALA A 246 3.69 12.44 -6.51
C ALA A 246 2.82 13.53 -7.16
N ALA A 247 2.65 14.66 -6.47
CA ALA A 247 1.92 15.83 -6.98
C ALA A 247 2.52 17.12 -6.38
N PRO A 248 2.45 18.26 -7.09
CA PRO A 248 2.97 19.52 -6.58
C PRO A 248 2.36 19.86 -5.22
N VAL A 249 3.22 20.26 -4.28
CA VAL A 249 2.79 20.74 -2.96
C VAL A 249 2.51 22.22 -3.08
N VAL A 250 1.29 22.62 -2.75
CA VAL A 250 0.81 24.00 -2.91
C VAL A 250 0.51 24.60 -1.54
N VAL A 251 1.08 25.77 -1.26
CA VAL A 251 0.84 26.57 -0.06
C VAL A 251 0.54 27.99 -0.52
N ASP A 252 -0.56 28.57 -0.04
CA ASP A 252 -1.03 29.91 -0.42
C ASP A 252 -1.06 30.14 -1.95
N ASP A 253 -1.67 29.19 -2.67
CA ASP A 253 -1.77 29.15 -4.14
C ASP A 253 -0.44 29.11 -4.92
N ARG A 254 0.68 28.98 -4.22
CA ARG A 254 2.03 28.85 -4.79
C ARG A 254 2.52 27.41 -4.66
N VAL A 255 3.11 26.89 -5.74
CA VAL A 255 3.82 25.60 -5.66
C VAL A 255 5.11 25.81 -4.88
N VAL A 256 5.30 25.05 -3.81
CA VAL A 256 6.49 25.13 -2.95
C VAL A 256 7.41 23.91 -3.10
N ILE A 257 6.84 22.77 -3.53
CA ILE A 257 7.62 21.58 -3.92
C ILE A 257 7.11 21.08 -5.27
N ALA A 258 8.02 20.92 -6.22
CA ALA A 258 7.70 20.38 -7.54
C ALA A 258 7.37 18.89 -7.47
N PRO A 259 6.51 18.37 -8.36
CA PRO A 259 6.39 16.94 -8.55
C PRO A 259 7.74 16.32 -8.93
N TRP A 260 7.90 15.03 -8.64
CA TRP A 260 9.13 14.24 -8.81
C TRP A 260 10.34 14.67 -7.97
N THR A 261 10.20 15.68 -7.09
CA THR A 261 11.25 16.02 -6.13
C THR A 261 11.53 14.81 -5.23
N LYS A 262 12.80 14.40 -5.13
CA LYS A 262 13.22 13.21 -4.37
C LYS A 262 13.16 13.50 -2.87
N ILE A 263 12.70 12.51 -2.11
CA ILE A 263 12.72 12.49 -0.65
C ILE A 263 13.43 11.21 -0.20
N GLU A 264 14.45 11.37 0.63
CA GLU A 264 15.23 10.29 1.23
C GLU A 264 14.86 10.10 2.70
N GLY A 265 14.91 8.85 3.14
CA GLY A 265 14.55 8.45 4.49
C GLY A 265 15.19 7.13 4.92
N THR A 266 14.81 6.67 6.10
CA THR A 266 15.22 5.40 6.68
C THR A 266 14.03 4.66 7.28
N VAL A 267 14.13 3.34 7.38
CA VAL A 267 13.27 2.56 8.24
C VAL A 267 13.76 2.73 9.68
N LEU A 268 12.87 3.17 10.57
CA LEU A 268 13.15 3.19 12.01
C LEU A 268 12.78 1.87 12.67
N TYR A 269 11.70 1.24 12.19
CA TYR A 269 11.25 -0.02 12.73
C TYR A 269 10.49 -0.85 11.70
N ALA A 270 10.73 -2.16 11.72
CA ALA A 270 9.97 -3.12 10.95
C ALA A 270 9.88 -4.41 11.77
N SER A 271 8.68 -4.96 11.91
CA SER A 271 8.48 -6.23 12.57
C SER A 271 7.43 -7.08 11.88
N LYS A 272 7.75 -8.37 11.72
CA LYS A 272 6.79 -9.36 11.28
C LYS A 272 5.66 -9.50 12.30
N SER A 273 4.55 -10.09 11.91
CA SER A 273 3.52 -10.48 12.86
C SER A 273 3.96 -11.75 13.62
N PRO A 274 4.44 -11.68 14.89
CA PRO A 274 5.06 -12.83 15.53
C PRO A 274 4.07 -13.93 15.90
N ASN A 275 2.82 -13.55 16.19
CA ASN A 275 1.74 -14.47 16.55
C ASN A 275 0.37 -13.92 16.12
N ARG A 276 -0.73 -14.60 16.45
CA ARG A 276 -2.11 -14.22 16.06
C ARG A 276 -2.66 -12.97 16.76
N PHE A 277 -2.03 -12.52 17.85
CA PHE A 277 -2.49 -11.41 18.68
C PHE A 277 -1.77 -10.11 18.34
N GLU A 278 -0.49 -10.21 17.96
CA GLU A 278 0.32 -9.08 17.53
C GLU A 278 0.23 -8.88 16.02
N ARG A 279 0.27 -7.63 15.58
CA ARG A 279 0.21 -7.23 14.18
C ARG A 279 1.62 -6.87 13.70
N SER A 280 1.91 -7.10 12.43
CA SER A 280 3.14 -6.59 11.82
C SER A 280 3.13 -5.07 11.85
N GLN A 281 4.31 -4.47 11.91
CA GLN A 281 4.47 -3.01 12.02
C GLN A 281 5.59 -2.53 11.12
N LEU A 282 5.45 -1.29 10.65
CA LEU A 282 6.46 -0.59 9.88
C LEU A 282 6.43 0.90 10.25
N VAL A 283 7.59 1.48 10.50
CA VAL A 283 7.80 2.91 10.76
C VAL A 283 8.86 3.40 9.78
N LEU A 284 8.44 4.34 8.93
CA LEU A 284 9.28 4.98 7.93
C LEU A 284 9.51 6.43 8.36
N ASP A 285 10.76 6.85 8.33
CA ASP A 285 11.15 8.23 8.58
C ASP A 285 11.68 8.85 7.30
N PHE A 286 11.02 9.91 6.84
CA PHE A 286 11.43 10.68 5.68
C PHE A 286 11.94 12.04 6.15
N ALA A 287 13.25 12.25 6.03
CA ALA A 287 13.90 13.41 6.63
C ALA A 287 14.48 14.36 5.59
N ASN A 288 14.83 13.91 4.38
CA ASN A 288 15.67 14.71 3.48
C ASN A 288 14.96 14.96 2.14
N LEU A 289 14.51 16.20 1.91
CA LEU A 289 14.11 16.67 0.59
C LEU A 289 15.37 17.00 -0.23
N ILE A 290 15.48 16.47 -1.44
CA ILE A 290 16.61 16.72 -2.33
C ILE A 290 16.24 17.83 -3.30
N ASN A 291 16.92 18.97 -3.18
CA ASN A 291 16.71 20.13 -4.02
C ASN A 291 17.28 19.90 -5.43
N PRO A 292 16.82 20.66 -6.45
CA PRO A 292 17.33 20.53 -7.82
C PRO A 292 18.84 20.76 -7.98
N ASP A 293 19.46 21.50 -7.05
CA ASP A 293 20.91 21.73 -7.00
C ASP A 293 21.70 20.60 -6.31
N GLY A 294 21.00 19.55 -5.85
CA GLY A 294 21.57 18.41 -5.12
C GLY A 294 21.71 18.64 -3.61
N THR A 295 21.41 19.82 -3.10
CA THR A 295 21.44 20.10 -1.65
C THR A 295 20.29 19.41 -0.92
N ARG A 296 20.49 19.11 0.37
CA ARG A 296 19.48 18.48 1.22
C ARG A 296 18.79 19.54 2.09
N THR A 297 17.47 19.53 2.11
CA THR A 297 16.67 20.24 3.10
C THR A 297 16.07 19.23 4.06
N ARG A 298 16.47 19.31 5.34
CA ARG A 298 15.96 18.44 6.39
C ARG A 298 14.55 18.87 6.78
N LEU A 299 13.63 17.92 6.78
CA LEU A 299 12.21 18.08 7.11
C LEU A 299 11.87 17.17 8.30
N ALA A 300 10.86 17.56 9.07
CA ALA A 300 10.22 16.69 10.05
C ALA A 300 8.89 16.21 9.45
N LEU A 301 8.88 14.99 8.93
CA LEU A 301 7.72 14.41 8.26
C LEU A 301 7.27 13.14 8.98
N ARG A 302 5.97 12.89 8.96
CA ARG A 302 5.41 11.59 9.35
C ARG A 302 4.57 11.01 8.25
N VAL A 303 4.50 9.69 8.16
CA VAL A 303 3.49 9.01 7.37
C VAL A 303 2.14 9.14 8.09
N THR A 304 1.12 9.64 7.38
CA THR A 304 -0.24 9.74 7.90
C THR A 304 -1.23 8.84 7.20
N ASP A 305 -0.95 8.50 5.95
CA ASP A 305 -1.79 7.62 5.16
C ASP A 305 -0.94 6.84 4.15
N VAL A 306 -1.40 5.65 3.81
CA VAL A 306 -0.88 4.86 2.70
C VAL A 306 -2.07 4.45 1.86
N ASP A 307 -2.00 4.65 0.56
CA ASP A 307 -3.08 4.35 -0.37
C ASP A 307 -3.21 2.83 -0.51
N ASN A 308 -3.90 2.24 0.46
CA ASN A 308 -4.12 0.81 0.59
C ASN A 308 -5.47 0.53 1.25
N ALA A 309 -5.85 -0.75 1.25
CA ALA A 309 -7.13 -1.22 1.74
C ALA A 309 -7.02 -2.17 2.95
N ARG A 310 -5.83 -2.29 3.56
CA ARG A 310 -5.52 -3.32 4.56
C ARG A 310 -4.87 -2.78 5.82
N GLU A 311 -3.82 -2.00 5.65
CA GLU A 311 -3.04 -1.46 6.75
C GLU A 311 -3.70 -0.18 7.27
N SER A 312 -3.49 0.12 8.55
CA SER A 312 -3.86 1.40 9.15
C SER A 312 -2.61 2.18 9.52
N VAL A 313 -2.70 3.51 9.54
CA VAL A 313 -1.62 4.37 10.03
C VAL A 313 -2.08 5.02 11.34
N GLU A 314 -1.33 4.79 12.42
CA GLU A 314 -1.62 5.32 13.75
C GLU A 314 -0.33 5.92 14.31
N LEU A 315 -0.28 7.25 14.47
CA LEU A 315 0.89 7.96 15.03
C LEU A 315 2.21 7.57 14.34
N ASN A 316 2.31 7.75 13.01
CA ASN A 316 3.46 7.35 12.17
C ASN A 316 3.71 5.83 12.04
N ARG A 317 2.90 5.00 12.71
CA ARG A 317 3.04 3.54 12.65
C ARG A 317 2.09 2.96 11.64
N ILE A 318 2.64 2.27 10.66
CA ILE A 318 1.86 1.48 9.72
C ILE A 318 1.63 0.12 10.37
N ILE A 319 0.37 -0.22 10.60
CA ILE A 319 -0.05 -1.42 11.31
C ILE A 319 -0.68 -2.40 10.33
N GLY A 320 -0.04 -3.56 10.17
CA GLY A 320 -0.51 -4.66 9.34
C GLY A 320 -1.81 -5.26 9.82
N VAL A 321 -2.48 -6.10 9.05
CA VAL A 321 -3.83 -6.58 9.38
C VAL A 321 -3.89 -7.49 10.63
N SER A 322 -4.94 -7.31 11.44
CA SER A 322 -5.27 -8.25 12.51
C SER A 322 -5.59 -9.65 11.97
N TYR A 323 -5.31 -10.69 12.77
CA TYR A 323 -5.81 -12.02 12.43
C TYR A 323 -7.35 -11.97 12.40
N PRO A 324 -8.01 -12.50 11.36
CA PRO A 324 -9.46 -12.53 11.30
C PRO A 324 -9.98 -13.42 12.43
N ASN A 325 -10.54 -12.82 13.48
CA ASN A 325 -11.13 -13.50 14.64
C ASN A 325 -12.42 -14.22 14.20
N ASN A 326 -12.25 -15.39 13.59
CA ASN A 326 -13.33 -16.15 12.98
C ASN A 326 -13.95 -17.21 13.91
N ALA A 327 -13.46 -17.41 15.14
CA ALA A 327 -13.99 -18.48 16.02
C ALA A 327 -15.45 -18.25 16.47
N LEU A 328 -15.85 -17.01 16.77
CA LEU A 328 -17.22 -16.66 17.18
C LEU A 328 -18.17 -16.45 16.01
N ASN A 329 -17.64 -16.14 14.81
CA ASN A 329 -18.43 -15.87 13.62
C ASN A 329 -18.52 -17.06 12.66
N GLN A 330 -17.56 -18.01 12.64
CA GLN A 330 -17.65 -19.22 11.83
C GLN A 330 -18.89 -20.05 12.14
N LYS A 331 -19.27 -20.18 13.42
CA LYS A 331 -20.47 -20.95 13.82
C LYS A 331 -21.79 -20.29 13.39
N LYS A 332 -21.85 -18.94 13.33
CA LYS A 332 -23.04 -18.19 12.89
C LYS A 332 -23.09 -18.01 11.36
N VAL A 333 -21.93 -17.82 10.73
CA VAL A 333 -21.77 -17.74 9.28
C VAL A 333 -22.01 -19.11 8.63
N SER A 334 -21.64 -20.23 9.26
CA SER A 334 -21.85 -21.58 8.69
C SER A 334 -23.33 -21.92 8.49
N TRP A 335 -24.23 -21.42 9.36
CA TRP A 335 -25.67 -21.63 9.23
C TRP A 335 -26.28 -20.83 8.06
N GLY A 336 -25.91 -19.56 7.92
CA GLY A 336 -26.30 -18.75 6.75
C GLY A 336 -25.69 -19.26 5.43
N ARG A 337 -24.49 -19.85 5.48
CA ARG A 337 -23.79 -20.45 4.34
C ARG A 337 -24.42 -21.76 3.88
N ARG A 338 -24.88 -22.61 4.82
CA ARG A 338 -25.63 -23.85 4.53
C ARG A 338 -26.98 -23.57 3.86
N LEU A 339 -27.71 -22.55 4.31
CA LEU A 339 -29.00 -22.16 3.72
C LEU A 339 -28.84 -21.56 2.31
N ALA A 340 -27.81 -20.72 2.08
CA ALA A 340 -27.51 -20.19 0.74
C ALA A 340 -27.02 -21.29 -0.23
N GLY A 341 -26.23 -22.25 0.26
CA GLY A 341 -25.79 -23.44 -0.50
C GLY A 341 -26.93 -24.41 -0.83
N MET A 342 -28.03 -24.43 -0.07
CA MET A 342 -29.23 -25.21 -0.41
C MET A 342 -30.04 -24.61 -1.56
N ALA A 343 -30.05 -23.28 -1.72
CA ALA A 343 -30.74 -22.61 -2.82
C ALA A 343 -29.91 -22.53 -4.12
N PHE A 344 -28.58 -22.38 -3.99
CA PHE A 344 -27.65 -22.32 -5.12
C PHE A 344 -26.32 -23.04 -4.78
N PRO A 345 -26.25 -24.39 -4.94
CA PRO A 345 -25.11 -25.20 -4.49
C PRO A 345 -23.76 -24.74 -5.02
N ALA A 346 -23.68 -24.40 -6.32
CA ALA A 346 -22.45 -23.93 -6.94
C ALA A 346 -21.92 -22.61 -6.35
N PHE A 347 -22.80 -21.72 -5.89
CA PHE A 347 -22.42 -20.45 -5.25
C PHE A 347 -21.90 -20.67 -3.83
N GLY A 348 -22.53 -21.58 -3.07
CA GLY A 348 -22.05 -21.98 -1.75
C GLY A 348 -20.63 -22.55 -1.80
N TYR A 349 -20.37 -23.48 -2.72
CA TYR A 349 -19.04 -24.06 -2.93
C TYR A 349 -18.00 -23.04 -3.42
N ALA A 350 -18.39 -22.11 -4.30
CA ALA A 350 -17.49 -21.05 -4.77
C ALA A 350 -17.09 -20.08 -3.65
N MET A 351 -18.03 -19.66 -2.79
CA MET A 351 -17.73 -18.82 -1.63
C MET A 351 -16.88 -19.56 -0.59
N GLU A 352 -17.10 -20.87 -0.43
CA GLU A 352 -16.31 -21.73 0.44
C GLU A 352 -14.87 -21.87 -0.05
N ALA A 353 -14.67 -22.18 -1.33
CA ALA A 353 -13.35 -22.19 -1.95
C ALA A 353 -12.70 -20.81 -1.89
N ALA A 354 -13.44 -19.71 -2.07
CA ALA A 354 -12.90 -18.35 -2.05
C ALA A 354 -12.44 -17.98 -0.65
N THR A 355 -13.22 -18.35 0.37
CA THR A 355 -12.87 -18.13 1.77
C THR A 355 -11.66 -18.98 2.17
N ILE A 356 -11.58 -20.24 1.72
CA ILE A 356 -10.45 -21.13 1.98
C ILE A 356 -9.18 -20.62 1.30
N VAL A 357 -9.25 -20.20 0.03
CA VAL A 357 -8.11 -19.60 -0.69
C VAL A 357 -7.71 -18.27 -0.06
N TYR A 358 -8.67 -17.42 0.31
CA TYR A 358 -8.42 -16.16 1.01
C TYR A 358 -7.73 -16.38 2.35
N GLN A 359 -8.18 -17.36 3.15
CA GLN A 359 -7.54 -17.71 4.42
C GLN A 359 -6.15 -18.33 4.23
N LYS A 360 -5.97 -19.21 3.22
CA LYS A 360 -4.65 -19.80 2.90
C LYS A 360 -3.66 -18.76 2.38
N LYS A 361 -4.11 -17.72 1.67
CA LYS A 361 -3.29 -16.62 1.16
C LYS A 361 -3.28 -15.38 2.06
N PHE A 362 -3.86 -15.45 3.27
CA PHE A 362 -3.96 -14.30 4.16
C PHE A 362 -2.58 -13.97 4.75
N ASN A 363 -1.81 -13.20 3.98
CA ASN A 363 -0.52 -12.70 4.41
C ASN A 363 -0.71 -11.54 5.38
N ARG A 364 -0.28 -11.66 6.63
CA ARG A 364 -0.41 -10.59 7.64
C ARG A 364 0.72 -9.57 7.58
N GLU A 365 1.68 -9.78 6.71
CA GLU A 365 2.82 -8.90 6.53
C GLU A 365 2.49 -7.70 5.67
N ILE A 366 3.03 -6.55 6.07
CA ILE A 366 3.01 -5.30 5.31
C ILE A 366 3.98 -5.48 4.15
N ARG A 367 3.52 -5.13 2.94
CA ARG A 367 4.36 -5.11 1.73
C ARG A 367 3.92 -3.93 0.88
N PHE A 368 4.86 -3.04 0.59
CA PHE A 368 4.69 -1.94 -0.33
C PHE A 368 5.76 -2.05 -1.42
N ASP A 369 5.28 -2.18 -2.64
CA ASP A 369 6.13 -2.20 -3.82
C ASP A 369 6.43 -0.77 -4.29
N PRO A 370 7.49 -0.56 -5.08
CA PRO A 370 7.71 0.71 -5.75
C PRO A 370 6.46 1.14 -6.52
N GLY A 371 6.08 2.40 -6.39
CA GLY A 371 4.84 2.93 -6.94
C GLY A 371 3.71 3.11 -5.92
N THR A 372 3.85 2.58 -4.70
CA THR A 372 2.88 2.74 -3.61
C THR A 372 2.72 4.22 -3.26
N ASP A 373 1.48 4.72 -3.29
CA ASP A 373 1.17 6.09 -2.91
C ASP A 373 1.06 6.21 -1.37
N MET A 374 1.65 7.27 -0.82
CA MET A 374 1.63 7.59 0.61
C MET A 374 1.39 9.09 0.80
N THR A 375 0.85 9.45 1.96
CA THR A 375 0.73 10.85 2.40
C THR A 375 1.67 11.07 3.56
N LEU A 376 2.59 12.02 3.40
CA LEU A 376 3.40 12.55 4.49
C LEU A 376 2.78 13.85 5.01
N GLU A 377 2.99 14.15 6.29
CA GLU A 377 2.56 15.40 6.90
C GLU A 377 3.74 16.10 7.58
N VAL A 378 3.87 17.42 7.33
CA VAL A 378 4.85 18.29 7.98
C VAL A 378 4.50 18.47 9.46
N ARG A 379 5.48 18.18 10.31
CA ARG A 379 5.34 18.24 11.78
C ARG A 379 5.92 19.48 12.41
N ILE A 380 6.80 20.16 11.68
CA ILE A 380 7.43 21.40 12.12
C ILE A 380 7.52 22.31 10.90
N PRO A 381 7.08 23.58 11.01
CA PRO A 381 7.19 24.51 9.91
C PRO A 381 8.63 24.59 9.40
N ALA A 382 8.80 24.45 8.09
CA ALA A 382 10.12 24.45 7.46
C ALA A 382 10.22 25.55 6.40
N ARG A 383 11.41 26.15 6.32
CA ARG A 383 11.79 27.00 5.20
C ARG A 383 12.46 26.16 4.14
N LEU A 384 12.09 26.40 2.89
CA LEU A 384 12.67 25.72 1.76
C LEU A 384 13.62 26.69 1.04
N ASN A 385 14.79 26.21 0.64
CA ASN A 385 15.68 26.99 -0.23
C ASN A 385 15.23 26.81 -1.69
N VAL A 386 14.01 27.22 -2.00
CA VAL A 386 13.40 27.02 -3.32
C VAL A 386 13.23 28.35 -4.06
N PRO A 387 13.47 28.39 -5.38
CA PRO A 387 13.15 29.55 -6.20
C PRO A 387 11.67 29.94 -6.09
N PRO A 388 11.31 31.22 -6.28
CA PRO A 388 9.91 31.64 -6.24
C PRO A 388 9.04 31.08 -7.39
N ASP A 389 9.65 30.52 -8.44
CA ASP A 389 9.00 30.07 -9.67
C ASP A 389 8.92 28.54 -9.82
N VAL A 390 8.92 27.79 -8.71
CA VAL A 390 8.73 26.32 -8.73
C VAL A 390 7.50 25.98 -9.56
N LYS A 391 7.70 25.16 -10.59
CA LYS A 391 6.64 24.77 -11.52
C LYS A 391 5.91 23.54 -10.97
N GLY A 392 4.60 23.62 -10.93
CA GLY A 392 3.74 22.45 -10.77
C GLY A 392 3.42 21.80 -12.10
N TRP A 393 2.28 21.13 -12.14
CA TRP A 393 1.74 20.59 -13.37
C TRP A 393 1.50 21.66 -14.45
N PRO A 394 1.83 21.40 -15.73
CA PRO A 394 1.55 22.33 -16.82
C PRO A 394 0.04 22.62 -16.95
N ARG A 395 -0.32 23.90 -17.00
CA ARG A 395 -1.70 24.37 -17.15
C ARG A 395 -1.91 25.08 -18.48
N PHE A 396 -3.12 25.02 -19.01
CA PHE A 396 -3.52 25.82 -20.16
C PHE A 396 -4.82 26.59 -19.91
N THR A 397 -5.02 27.69 -20.63
CA THR A 397 -6.26 28.47 -20.58
C THR A 397 -7.26 27.88 -21.58
N PRO A 398 -8.49 27.51 -21.15
CA PRO A 398 -9.47 26.93 -22.06
C PRO A 398 -10.01 27.98 -23.04
N SER A 399 -10.17 27.58 -24.31
CA SER A 399 -10.85 28.40 -25.33
C SER A 399 -12.35 28.53 -25.04
N SER A 400 -13.01 29.51 -25.65
CA SER A 400 -14.47 29.66 -25.50
C SER A 400 -15.23 28.45 -26.03
N GLU A 401 -14.71 27.81 -27.07
CA GLU A 401 -15.20 26.61 -27.71
C GLU A 401 -15.08 25.40 -26.79
N LEU A 402 -13.94 25.24 -26.11
CA LEU A 402 -13.74 24.19 -25.13
C LEU A 402 -14.66 24.36 -23.91
N VAL A 403 -14.83 25.60 -23.43
CA VAL A 403 -15.77 25.89 -22.33
C VAL A 403 -17.20 25.51 -22.73
N LYS A 404 -17.63 25.84 -23.96
CA LYS A 404 -18.94 25.43 -24.50
C LYS A 404 -19.05 23.91 -24.59
N LEU A 405 -18.02 23.23 -25.10
CA LEU A 405 -17.98 21.78 -25.21
C LEU A 405 -18.11 21.09 -23.85
N VAL A 406 -17.38 21.55 -22.83
CA VAL A 406 -17.46 21.02 -21.47
C VAL A 406 -18.86 21.21 -20.90
N ASN A 407 -19.43 22.40 -21.07
CA ASN A 407 -20.75 22.73 -20.54
C ASN A 407 -21.90 22.02 -21.28
N SER A 408 -21.70 21.58 -22.53
CA SER A 408 -22.68 20.78 -23.26
C SER A 408 -22.69 19.30 -22.85
N GLN A 409 -21.70 18.82 -22.09
CA GLN A 409 -21.65 17.41 -21.69
C GLN A 409 -22.72 17.09 -20.64
N PRO A 410 -23.28 15.86 -20.65
CA PRO A 410 -24.20 15.44 -19.59
C PRO A 410 -23.52 15.52 -18.23
N GLN A 411 -24.28 15.87 -17.20
CA GLN A 411 -23.78 16.08 -15.84
C GLN A 411 -23.63 14.79 -15.02
N ARG A 412 -24.46 13.80 -15.35
CA ARG A 412 -24.63 12.57 -14.58
C ARG A 412 -24.59 11.38 -15.51
N VAL A 413 -24.09 10.28 -14.96
CA VAL A 413 -24.25 8.94 -15.52
C VAL A 413 -25.27 8.20 -14.67
N GLY A 414 -26.02 7.30 -15.29
CA GLY A 414 -27.14 6.64 -14.60
C GLY A 414 -27.21 5.13 -14.81
N THR A 415 -28.17 4.50 -14.14
CA THR A 415 -28.48 3.09 -14.38
C THR A 415 -29.07 2.90 -15.78
N ALA A 416 -29.25 1.65 -16.23
CA ALA A 416 -29.91 1.35 -17.51
C ALA A 416 -31.35 1.93 -17.60
N LYS A 417 -31.97 2.27 -16.45
CA LYS A 417 -33.29 2.91 -16.36
C LYS A 417 -33.22 4.45 -16.35
N GLY A 418 -32.02 5.02 -16.42
CA GLY A 418 -31.80 6.48 -16.43
C GLY A 418 -31.74 7.13 -15.04
N GLU A 419 -31.73 6.36 -13.95
CA GLU A 419 -31.61 6.91 -12.60
C GLU A 419 -30.19 7.46 -12.39
N PRO A 420 -30.01 8.73 -11.98
CA PRO A 420 -28.70 9.34 -11.85
C PRO A 420 -27.91 8.73 -10.68
N VAL A 421 -26.65 8.36 -10.93
CA VAL A 421 -25.75 7.75 -9.94
C VAL A 421 -24.56 8.68 -9.72
N ASP A 422 -23.59 8.69 -10.63
CA ASP A 422 -22.34 9.44 -10.48
C ASP A 422 -22.31 10.71 -11.35
N VAL A 423 -21.31 11.55 -11.11
CA VAL A 423 -21.08 12.79 -11.87
C VAL A 423 -20.04 12.57 -12.95
N THR A 424 -20.16 13.30 -14.05
CA THR A 424 -19.08 13.42 -15.04
C THR A 424 -18.16 14.57 -14.63
N ASN A 425 -16.91 14.25 -14.31
CA ASN A 425 -15.97 15.21 -13.72
C ASN A 425 -14.59 15.22 -14.40
N VAL A 426 -14.39 14.35 -15.39
CA VAL A 426 -13.15 14.26 -16.18
C VAL A 426 -13.50 14.35 -17.66
N MET A 427 -12.68 15.07 -18.42
CA MET A 427 -12.65 15.08 -19.87
C MET A 427 -11.21 14.83 -20.34
N LEU A 428 -11.05 13.94 -21.30
CA LEU A 428 -9.76 13.62 -21.91
C LEU A 428 -9.82 13.97 -23.39
N ILE A 429 -8.78 14.62 -23.89
CA ILE A 429 -8.65 14.99 -25.30
C ILE A 429 -7.40 14.32 -25.84
N GLY A 430 -7.56 13.47 -26.85
CA GLY A 430 -6.47 12.74 -27.49
C GLY A 430 -6.90 11.35 -27.99
N PRO A 431 -6.03 10.67 -28.75
CA PRO A 431 -6.33 9.36 -29.31
C PRO A 431 -6.55 8.31 -28.21
N ARG A 432 -7.46 7.37 -28.47
CA ARG A 432 -7.73 6.24 -27.56
C ARG A 432 -6.47 5.58 -27.04
N GLU A 433 -5.51 5.26 -27.92
CA GLU A 433 -4.31 4.52 -27.51
C GLU A 433 -3.45 5.33 -26.52
N LYS A 434 -3.41 6.66 -26.66
CA LYS A 434 -2.66 7.54 -25.75
C LYS A 434 -3.35 7.67 -24.40
N VAL A 435 -4.68 7.77 -24.39
CA VAL A 435 -5.47 7.76 -23.16
C VAL A 435 -5.25 6.46 -22.39
N GLU A 436 -5.44 5.30 -23.03
CA GLU A 436 -5.25 4.00 -22.39
C GLU A 436 -3.79 3.78 -21.95
N ALA A 437 -2.81 4.26 -22.73
CA ALA A 437 -1.40 4.17 -22.37
C ALA A 437 -1.01 5.02 -21.15
N ALA A 438 -1.65 6.18 -20.95
CA ALA A 438 -1.43 7.03 -19.77
C ALA A 438 -1.99 6.36 -18.51
N PHE A 439 -3.21 5.83 -18.58
CA PHE A 439 -3.81 5.08 -17.47
C PHE A 439 -3.01 3.81 -17.11
N ARG A 440 -2.60 3.03 -18.11
CA ARG A 440 -1.82 1.80 -17.90
C ARG A 440 -0.50 2.08 -17.19
N GLU A 441 0.21 3.14 -17.57
CA GLU A 441 1.47 3.52 -16.93
C GLU A 441 1.27 4.08 -15.52
N ALA A 442 0.13 4.73 -15.26
CA ALA A 442 -0.27 5.15 -13.93
C ALA A 442 -0.71 4.00 -12.99
N GLY A 443 -0.71 2.75 -13.49
CA GLY A 443 -1.10 1.55 -12.75
C GLY A 443 -2.61 1.28 -12.74
N TRP A 444 -3.37 1.88 -13.66
CA TRP A 444 -4.78 1.58 -13.86
C TRP A 444 -4.94 0.44 -14.87
N ALA A 445 -5.80 -0.52 -14.56
CA ALA A 445 -6.04 -1.71 -15.36
C ALA A 445 -7.49 -1.78 -15.85
N ASP A 446 -7.72 -2.46 -16.97
CA ASP A 446 -9.05 -2.72 -17.49
C ASP A 446 -9.89 -3.52 -16.49
N ALA A 447 -11.12 -3.06 -16.25
CA ALA A 447 -12.12 -3.82 -15.53
C ALA A 447 -12.95 -4.66 -16.51
N ILE A 448 -13.16 -5.93 -16.21
CA ILE A 448 -14.04 -6.79 -17.02
C ILE A 448 -15.49 -6.34 -16.80
N ASN A 449 -16.28 -6.20 -17.85
CA ASN A 449 -17.69 -5.78 -17.74
C ASN A 449 -18.63 -6.98 -17.53
N LEU A 450 -19.52 -6.92 -16.53
CA LEU A 450 -20.58 -7.92 -16.35
C LEU A 450 -21.85 -7.52 -17.10
N GLY A 451 -22.18 -8.29 -18.15
CA GLY A 451 -23.50 -8.23 -18.79
C GLY A 451 -24.63 -8.65 -17.83
N ALA A 452 -25.78 -7.99 -17.94
CA ALA A 452 -26.89 -8.01 -16.96
C ALA A 452 -27.66 -9.35 -16.78
N ARG A 453 -27.10 -10.52 -17.13
CA ARG A 453 -27.83 -11.81 -17.02
C ARG A 453 -27.08 -12.96 -16.32
N SER A 454 -25.82 -12.79 -15.92
CA SER A 454 -25.05 -13.87 -15.27
C SER A 454 -23.95 -13.33 -14.32
N GLY A 455 -24.23 -12.24 -13.62
CA GLY A 455 -23.24 -11.49 -12.83
C GLY A 455 -22.45 -12.35 -11.84
N LEU A 456 -23.15 -13.18 -11.05
CA LEU A 456 -22.55 -13.89 -9.92
C LEU A 456 -21.71 -15.12 -10.31
N LYS A 457 -22.12 -15.86 -11.34
CA LYS A 457 -21.40 -17.05 -11.84
C LYS A 457 -20.18 -16.67 -12.67
N THR A 458 -20.29 -15.55 -13.38
CA THR A 458 -19.19 -14.96 -14.16
C THR A 458 -18.18 -14.30 -13.23
N PHE A 459 -18.66 -13.59 -12.20
CA PHE A 459 -17.82 -13.03 -11.13
C PHE A 459 -16.96 -14.10 -10.45
N THR A 460 -17.55 -15.21 -9.99
CA THR A 460 -16.79 -16.28 -9.33
C THR A 460 -15.79 -16.92 -10.29
N ALA A 461 -16.18 -17.25 -11.52
CA ALA A 461 -15.28 -17.85 -12.50
C ALA A 461 -14.08 -16.94 -12.86
N ILE A 462 -14.27 -15.63 -12.93
CA ILE A 462 -13.22 -14.64 -13.25
C ILE A 462 -12.25 -14.50 -12.07
N VAL A 463 -12.78 -14.29 -10.86
CA VAL A 463 -11.98 -14.16 -9.63
C VAL A 463 -11.06 -15.37 -9.42
N PHE A 464 -11.52 -16.57 -9.76
CA PHE A 464 -10.70 -17.78 -9.62
C PHE A 464 -9.75 -18.06 -10.80
N LYS A 465 -9.96 -17.50 -11.99
CA LYS A 465 -9.14 -17.78 -13.18
C LYS A 465 -8.13 -16.70 -13.56
N GLN A 466 -8.48 -15.41 -13.42
CA GLN A 466 -7.66 -14.30 -13.94
C GLN A 466 -7.02 -13.44 -12.85
N GLY A 467 -7.15 -13.82 -11.58
CA GLY A 467 -6.64 -13.04 -10.47
C GLY A 467 -7.58 -11.89 -10.11
N TYR A 468 -7.19 -11.14 -9.07
CA TYR A 468 -8.08 -10.19 -8.42
C TYR A 468 -8.19 -8.84 -9.16
N ASP A 469 -7.17 -8.46 -9.92
CA ASP A 469 -6.97 -7.12 -10.54
C ASP A 469 -7.98 -6.72 -11.62
N GLN A 470 -8.88 -7.62 -12.01
CA GLN A 470 -9.82 -7.47 -13.14
C GLN A 470 -11.30 -7.61 -12.71
N ALA A 471 -11.58 -7.60 -11.39
CA ALA A 471 -12.92 -7.84 -10.89
C ALA A 471 -13.96 -6.81 -11.38
N PRO A 472 -15.15 -7.26 -11.83
CA PRO A 472 -16.11 -6.41 -12.53
C PRO A 472 -16.94 -5.48 -11.62
N PHE A 473 -17.44 -4.37 -12.18
CA PHE A 473 -18.47 -3.51 -11.60
C PHE A 473 -19.66 -3.30 -12.55
N SER A 474 -20.77 -2.76 -12.05
CA SER A 474 -21.96 -2.51 -12.88
C SER A 474 -21.73 -1.38 -13.89
N ASN A 475 -22.27 -1.57 -15.09
CA ASN A 475 -22.31 -0.53 -16.11
C ASN A 475 -23.23 0.61 -15.65
N LEU A 476 -22.69 1.83 -15.76
CA LEU A 476 -23.48 3.04 -15.81
C LEU A 476 -23.59 3.49 -17.27
N TYR A 477 -24.59 4.29 -17.57
CA TYR A 477 -24.93 4.69 -18.93
C TYR A 477 -24.90 6.20 -19.03
N LEU A 478 -24.23 6.70 -20.07
CA LEU A 478 -24.26 8.10 -20.46
C LEU A 478 -25.23 8.22 -21.63
N SER A 479 -26.39 8.85 -21.39
CA SER A 479 -27.45 8.98 -22.41
C SER A 479 -27.87 7.63 -23.04
N GLY A 480 -27.96 6.58 -22.22
CA GLY A 480 -28.34 5.23 -22.67
C GLY A 480 -27.18 4.41 -23.29
N ARG A 481 -25.98 4.97 -23.42
CA ARG A 481 -24.80 4.28 -23.98
C ARG A 481 -23.89 3.72 -22.89
N ALA A 482 -23.46 2.47 -23.06
CA ALA A 482 -22.45 1.83 -22.21
C ALA A 482 -21.06 2.51 -22.38
N PRO A 483 -20.17 2.44 -21.37
CA PRO A 483 -18.83 3.00 -21.44
C PRO A 483 -17.98 2.29 -22.51
N ASP A 484 -17.06 3.04 -23.14
CA ASP A 484 -16.09 2.48 -24.09
C ASP A 484 -14.84 1.93 -23.39
N ILE A 485 -14.51 2.51 -22.23
CA ILE A 485 -13.35 2.17 -21.41
C ILE A 485 -13.79 2.16 -19.95
N THR A 486 -13.39 1.12 -19.23
CA THR A 486 -13.67 0.93 -17.81
C THR A 486 -12.39 0.54 -17.12
N LEU A 487 -11.86 1.43 -16.28
CA LEU A 487 -10.56 1.27 -15.65
C LEU A 487 -10.71 1.27 -14.13
N GLN A 488 -9.84 0.51 -13.48
CA GLN A 488 -9.71 0.50 -12.03
C GLN A 488 -8.25 0.51 -11.62
N LYS A 489 -7.96 1.18 -10.51
CA LYS A 489 -6.69 1.05 -9.80
C LYS A 489 -7.00 0.39 -8.47
N GLN A 490 -6.65 -0.89 -8.40
CA GLN A 490 -6.93 -1.72 -7.24
C GLN A 490 -5.90 -1.44 -6.16
N LEU A 491 -6.39 -1.34 -4.93
CA LEU A 491 -5.54 -1.39 -3.76
C LEU A 491 -5.28 -2.87 -3.41
N ASN A 492 -4.44 -3.11 -2.40
CA ASN A 492 -4.05 -4.46 -2.00
C ASN A 492 -5.23 -5.38 -1.54
N THR A 493 -6.48 -4.90 -1.48
CA THR A 493 -7.73 -5.69 -1.46
C THR A 493 -8.88 -5.01 -2.22
N PHE A 494 -10.05 -5.68 -2.29
CA PHE A 494 -11.30 -5.13 -2.83
C PHE A 494 -12.03 -4.12 -1.94
N ALA A 495 -11.62 -3.94 -0.68
CA ALA A 495 -12.36 -3.09 0.25
C ALA A 495 -12.38 -1.62 -0.20
N LYS A 496 -11.32 -1.18 -0.87
CA LYS A 496 -11.21 0.15 -1.46
C LYS A 496 -10.64 0.06 -2.87
N ARG A 497 -11.20 0.83 -3.81
CA ARG A 497 -10.78 0.82 -5.22
C ARG A 497 -11.09 2.15 -5.90
N HIS A 498 -10.12 2.65 -6.64
CA HIS A 498 -10.30 3.75 -7.58
C HIS A 498 -10.86 3.21 -8.89
N HIS A 499 -11.85 3.88 -9.49
CA HIS A 499 -12.37 3.45 -10.78
C HIS A 499 -12.95 4.60 -11.59
N ILE A 500 -12.85 4.48 -12.91
CA ILE A 500 -13.39 5.45 -13.87
C ILE A 500 -14.06 4.73 -15.02
N ARG A 501 -15.21 5.28 -15.43
CA ARG A 501 -15.93 4.88 -16.66
C ARG A 501 -15.80 6.01 -17.66
N ILE A 502 -15.47 5.70 -18.91
CA ILE A 502 -15.15 6.69 -19.93
C ILE A 502 -15.95 6.42 -21.21
N TRP A 503 -16.48 7.49 -21.80
CA TRP A 503 -17.27 7.49 -23.03
C TRP A 503 -16.66 8.44 -24.05
N LYS A 504 -16.44 7.99 -25.28
CA LYS A 504 -16.21 8.85 -26.44
C LYS A 504 -17.47 9.69 -26.71
N VAL A 505 -17.32 11.00 -26.77
CA VAL A 505 -18.45 11.94 -26.95
C VAL A 505 -18.32 12.79 -28.20
N GLY A 506 -17.15 12.83 -28.83
CA GLY A 506 -16.98 13.61 -30.06
C GLY A 506 -15.51 13.81 -30.44
N VAL A 507 -15.28 14.92 -31.15
CA VAL A 507 -13.97 15.36 -31.62
C VAL A 507 -13.83 16.86 -31.36
N TYR A 508 -12.66 17.30 -30.91
CA TYR A 508 -12.31 18.70 -30.68
C TYR A 508 -10.90 18.95 -31.23
N GLU A 509 -10.73 19.95 -32.08
CA GLU A 509 -9.44 20.26 -32.74
C GLU A 509 -8.79 19.04 -33.42
N GLY A 510 -9.61 18.18 -34.04
CA GLY A 510 -9.16 16.95 -34.71
C GLY A 510 -8.78 15.80 -33.77
N GLN A 511 -8.91 15.98 -32.44
CA GLN A 511 -8.63 14.96 -31.43
C GLN A 511 -9.91 14.37 -30.86
N GLU A 512 -9.88 13.08 -30.49
CA GLU A 512 -11.03 12.43 -29.86
C GLU A 512 -11.28 13.02 -28.47
N VAL A 513 -12.57 13.22 -28.14
CA VAL A 513 -13.00 13.73 -26.84
C VAL A 513 -13.70 12.63 -26.07
N TRP A 514 -13.25 12.45 -24.84
CA TRP A 514 -13.74 11.44 -23.91
C TRP A 514 -14.25 12.11 -22.64
N VAL A 515 -15.37 11.65 -22.12
CA VAL A 515 -15.93 12.10 -20.83
C VAL A 515 -15.88 10.95 -19.86
N GLY A 516 -15.44 11.23 -18.64
CA GLY A 516 -15.25 10.26 -17.57
C GLY A 516 -16.11 10.56 -16.35
N ALA A 517 -16.58 9.50 -15.70
CA ALA A 517 -17.14 9.52 -14.36
C ALA A 517 -16.22 8.72 -13.43
N ALA A 518 -15.49 9.43 -12.57
CA ALA A 518 -14.51 8.87 -11.65
C ALA A 518 -15.08 8.74 -10.24
N THR A 519 -14.87 7.59 -9.61
CA THR A 519 -15.40 7.25 -8.28
C THR A 519 -14.42 6.42 -7.46
N HIS A 520 -14.37 6.69 -6.16
CA HIS A 520 -13.57 5.95 -5.19
C HIS A 520 -14.48 5.12 -4.28
N ASP A 521 -14.37 3.80 -4.33
CA ASP A 521 -14.96 2.92 -3.32
C ASP A 521 -14.10 2.97 -2.05
N ILE A 522 -14.69 3.29 -0.90
CA ILE A 522 -14.02 3.38 0.40
C ILE A 522 -14.44 2.26 1.38
N GLY A 523 -15.35 1.37 0.95
CA GLY A 523 -15.79 0.25 1.78
C GLY A 523 -16.76 -0.69 1.08
N MET A 524 -17.04 -1.83 1.72
CA MET A 524 -18.04 -2.81 1.29
C MET A 524 -18.85 -3.33 2.48
N GLY A 525 -20.13 -3.61 2.25
CA GLY A 525 -21.00 -4.21 3.25
C GLY A 525 -22.08 -5.11 2.65
N ILE A 526 -22.75 -5.88 3.53
CA ILE A 526 -23.88 -6.72 3.17
C ILE A 526 -25.08 -6.25 3.98
N ASP A 527 -26.11 -5.73 3.30
CA ASP A 527 -27.38 -5.48 3.94
C ASP A 527 -28.14 -6.80 4.12
N ARG A 528 -28.53 -7.07 5.37
CA ARG A 528 -29.22 -8.28 5.81
C ARG A 528 -30.69 -8.04 6.18
N LYS A 529 -31.23 -6.84 5.94
CA LYS A 529 -32.61 -6.49 6.32
C LYS A 529 -33.70 -7.13 5.44
N GLY A 530 -33.36 -7.99 4.47
CA GLY A 530 -34.32 -8.66 3.59
C GLY A 530 -34.03 -10.14 3.32
N ALA A 531 -34.97 -10.83 2.63
CA ALA A 531 -34.90 -12.27 2.33
C ALA A 531 -33.72 -12.69 1.42
N LYS A 532 -33.04 -11.73 0.78
CA LYS A 532 -31.81 -11.93 0.01
C LYS A 532 -30.76 -10.89 0.47
N PRO A 533 -29.55 -11.31 0.89
CA PRO A 533 -28.49 -10.37 1.24
C PRO A 533 -28.12 -9.52 0.02
N HIS A 534 -28.13 -8.20 0.15
CA HIS A 534 -27.70 -7.30 -0.91
C HIS A 534 -26.32 -6.75 -0.58
N TRP A 535 -25.38 -6.87 -1.52
CA TRP A 535 -24.05 -6.30 -1.39
C TRP A 535 -24.10 -4.82 -1.76
N TYR A 536 -23.46 -3.98 -0.96
CA TYR A 536 -23.27 -2.57 -1.29
C TYR A 536 -21.80 -2.18 -1.14
N HIS A 537 -21.39 -1.22 -1.95
CA HIS A 537 -20.10 -0.54 -1.83
C HIS A 537 -20.37 0.86 -1.30
N THR A 538 -19.52 1.34 -0.39
CA THR A 538 -19.55 2.72 0.07
C THR A 538 -18.65 3.53 -0.84
N VAL A 539 -19.22 4.50 -1.55
CA VAL A 539 -18.47 5.40 -2.44
C VAL A 539 -18.15 6.68 -1.67
N ASN A 540 -16.93 7.21 -1.85
CA ASN A 540 -16.56 8.51 -1.30
C ASN A 540 -17.50 9.59 -1.83
N THR A 541 -18.07 10.39 -0.93
CA THR A 541 -18.94 11.49 -1.29
C THR A 541 -18.18 12.63 -1.96
N HIS A 542 -16.90 12.82 -1.65
CA HIS A 542 -16.04 13.87 -2.22
C HIS A 542 -15.41 13.40 -3.54
N VAL A 543 -16.18 13.43 -4.62
CA VAL A 543 -15.75 12.95 -5.96
C VAL A 543 -14.58 13.74 -6.55
N ASP A 544 -14.36 14.96 -6.09
CA ASP A 544 -13.26 15.80 -6.55
C ASP A 544 -11.91 15.23 -6.13
N SER A 545 -11.84 14.53 -5.00
CA SER A 545 -10.60 13.84 -4.58
C SER A 545 -10.19 12.75 -5.58
N GLU A 546 -11.17 12.04 -6.15
CA GLU A 546 -10.91 11.03 -7.17
C GLU A 546 -10.49 11.66 -8.51
N ARG A 547 -11.12 12.79 -8.87
CA ARG A 547 -10.71 13.59 -10.04
C ARG A 547 -9.26 14.06 -9.90
N GLU A 548 -8.87 14.52 -8.71
CA GLU A 548 -7.49 14.92 -8.40
C GLU A 548 -6.52 13.74 -8.43
N LYS A 549 -6.93 12.56 -7.93
CA LYS A 549 -6.15 11.32 -8.06
C LYS A 549 -5.84 11.01 -9.52
N ILE A 550 -6.84 11.05 -10.40
CA ILE A 550 -6.66 10.82 -11.84
C ILE A 550 -5.76 11.89 -12.47
N MET A 551 -5.97 13.16 -12.13
CA MET A 551 -5.13 14.25 -12.61
C MET A 551 -3.66 13.99 -12.30
N ASN A 552 -3.36 13.74 -11.03
CA ASN A 552 -2.00 13.56 -10.54
C ASN A 552 -1.38 12.28 -11.10
N ASP A 553 -2.10 11.16 -11.07
CA ASP A 553 -1.64 9.88 -11.61
C ASP A 553 -1.25 10.00 -13.09
N LEU A 554 -2.10 10.63 -13.91
CA LEU A 554 -1.85 10.74 -15.35
C LEU A 554 -0.76 11.76 -15.68
N LEU A 555 -0.70 12.91 -14.99
CA LEU A 555 0.36 13.91 -15.19
C LEU A 555 1.73 13.38 -14.73
N PHE A 556 1.76 12.59 -13.66
CA PHE A 556 2.98 11.97 -13.15
C PHE A 556 3.64 11.02 -14.17
N THR A 557 2.87 10.42 -15.10
CA THR A 557 3.43 9.58 -16.18
C THR A 557 4.18 10.37 -17.25
N GLY A 558 4.01 11.69 -17.34
CA GLY A 558 4.52 12.49 -18.45
C GLY A 558 3.80 12.26 -19.80
N LYS A 559 2.75 11.43 -19.86
CA LYS A 559 1.92 11.18 -21.06
C LYS A 559 0.73 12.13 -21.20
N VAL A 560 0.55 13.05 -20.26
CA VAL A 560 -0.42 14.14 -20.36
C VAL A 560 0.37 15.45 -20.46
N LYS A 561 0.05 16.23 -21.48
CA LYS A 561 0.75 17.48 -21.79
C LYS A 561 0.50 18.56 -20.75
N ASP A 562 -0.77 18.78 -20.42
CA ASP A 562 -1.26 19.83 -19.56
C ASP A 562 -2.73 19.59 -19.17
N TYR A 563 -3.22 20.40 -18.24
CA TYR A 563 -4.59 20.33 -17.76
C TYR A 563 -5.23 21.71 -17.57
N CYS A 564 -6.56 21.73 -17.48
CA CYS A 564 -7.30 22.86 -16.94
C CYS A 564 -8.53 22.38 -16.16
N LEU A 565 -9.04 23.23 -15.25
CA LEU A 565 -10.34 23.03 -14.61
C LEU A 565 -11.34 24.00 -15.22
N VAL A 566 -12.45 23.48 -15.74
CA VAL A 566 -13.51 24.28 -16.35
C VAL A 566 -14.74 24.25 -15.47
N GLU A 567 -15.25 25.43 -15.10
CA GLU A 567 -16.48 25.54 -14.34
C GLU A 567 -17.70 25.07 -15.16
N ARG A 568 -18.60 24.35 -14.48
CA ARG A 568 -19.90 23.94 -15.02
C ARG A 568 -21.00 24.54 -14.14
N PRO A 569 -21.48 25.77 -14.43
CA PRO A 569 -22.40 26.50 -13.56
C PRO A 569 -23.70 25.74 -13.24
N GLN A 570 -24.11 24.83 -14.11
CA GLN A 570 -25.33 24.04 -13.96
C GLN A 570 -25.13 22.79 -13.09
N MET A 571 -23.91 22.46 -12.64
CA MET A 571 -23.64 21.27 -11.84
C MET A 571 -24.12 21.46 -10.39
N PRO A 572 -24.96 20.55 -9.86
CA PRO A 572 -25.33 20.57 -8.45
C PRO A 572 -24.11 20.29 -7.56
N LYS A 573 -23.75 21.24 -6.69
CA LYS A 573 -22.57 21.13 -5.80
C LYS A 573 -22.79 20.23 -4.60
N ARG A 574 -24.05 20.04 -4.18
CA ARG A 574 -24.44 19.17 -3.06
C ARG A 574 -25.75 18.46 -3.39
N ASN A 575 -25.75 17.13 -3.33
CA ASN A 575 -26.97 16.34 -3.47
C ASN A 575 -27.60 16.13 -2.08
N LEU A 576 -28.68 16.88 -1.78
CA LEU A 576 -29.48 16.73 -0.56
C LEU A 576 -30.49 15.59 -0.71
N THR A 577 -30.07 14.33 -0.57
CA THR A 577 -31.00 13.24 -0.18
C THR A 577 -30.35 12.25 0.78
N PRO A 578 -30.99 11.86 1.91
CA PRO A 578 -30.39 11.02 2.97
C PRO A 578 -30.27 9.52 2.64
N ALA A 579 -30.13 9.16 1.37
CA ALA A 579 -30.07 7.76 0.93
C ALA A 579 -28.88 7.53 -0.02
N GLN A 580 -27.72 7.21 0.55
CA GLN A 580 -26.58 6.48 -0.03
C GLN A 580 -25.88 7.03 -1.30
N ASN A 581 -26.35 8.11 -1.96
CA ASN A 581 -25.80 8.58 -3.25
C ASN A 581 -25.46 10.09 -3.30
N SER A 582 -25.12 10.74 -2.18
CA SER A 582 -24.59 12.11 -2.27
C SER A 582 -23.21 12.12 -2.94
N ARG A 583 -22.99 13.14 -3.79
CA ARG A 583 -21.74 13.39 -4.51
C ARG A 583 -21.50 14.88 -4.38
N ASP A 584 -20.60 15.25 -3.48
CA ASP A 584 -20.21 16.64 -3.22
C ASP A 584 -19.10 17.00 -4.20
N THR A 585 -19.29 18.08 -4.93
CA THR A 585 -18.37 18.54 -5.97
C THR A 585 -18.33 20.06 -6.01
N ASP A 586 -17.18 20.61 -6.37
CA ASP A 586 -16.96 22.03 -6.64
C ASP A 586 -17.65 22.50 -7.94
N GLY A 587 -18.15 21.56 -8.75
CA GLY A 587 -18.83 21.82 -10.02
C GLY A 587 -17.88 22.08 -11.19
N ARG A 588 -16.59 21.74 -11.07
CA ARG A 588 -15.60 21.85 -12.15
C ARG A 588 -15.38 20.50 -12.83
N MET A 589 -15.08 20.54 -14.12
CA MET A 589 -14.59 19.39 -14.88
C MET A 589 -13.10 19.55 -15.15
N LEU A 590 -12.35 18.50 -14.83
CA LEU A 590 -10.95 18.37 -15.21
C LEU A 590 -10.87 18.08 -16.70
N VAL A 591 -10.07 18.85 -17.44
CA VAL A 591 -9.75 18.58 -18.84
C VAL A 591 -8.26 18.27 -18.94
N LEU A 592 -7.91 17.11 -19.52
CA LEU A 592 -6.53 16.66 -19.74
C LEU A 592 -6.28 16.45 -21.23
N ARG A 593 -5.11 16.87 -21.73
CA ARG A 593 -4.68 16.59 -23.11
C ARG A 593 -3.60 15.50 -23.14
N ALA A 594 -3.96 14.32 -23.63
CA ALA A 594 -3.05 13.19 -23.74
C ALA A 594 -2.13 13.32 -24.98
N ILE A 595 -0.89 12.83 -24.89
CA ILE A 595 0.14 12.95 -25.95
C ILE A 595 0.72 11.64 -26.45
#